data_AF-A0A1M4WJD2-F1
#
_entry.id   AF-A0A1M4WJD2-F1
#
_cell.length_a   1.000
_cell.length_b   1.000
_cell.length_c   1.000
_cell.angle_alpha   90.00
_cell.angle_beta   90.00
_cell.angle_gamma   90.00
#
_symmetry.space_group_name_H-M   'P 1'
#
loop_
_entity.id
_entity.type
_entity.pdbx_description
1 polymer ?
#
loop_
_entity_poly.entity_id
_entity_poly.type
_entity_poly.pdbx_seq_one_letter_code
_entity_poly.pdbx_strand_id
1 'polypeptide(L)'
;MQLSFGDAEGMGRKRTRREVFLAEMEQVVPWQALLALIAPHYPKMGRPGRQPYPLATMLRIHFLQQWYALSDPAMEEALVDTPVMRRFAQL
;
A
#
# COMPACT_ATOMS: atom_id res chain seq x y z
N MET A 1 -26.61 -27.58 1.60
CA MET A 1 -25.46 -26.88 1.00
C MET A 1 -24.45 -26.65 2.12
N GLN A 2 -23.30 -27.33 2.07
CA GLN A 2 -22.26 -27.18 3.08
C GLN A 2 -21.39 -26.00 2.67
N LEU A 3 -21.52 -24.89 3.38
CA LEU A 3 -20.74 -23.68 3.15
C LEU A 3 -19.27 -24.00 3.45
N SER A 4 -18.42 -23.84 2.45
CA SER A 4 -16.97 -23.92 2.61
C SER A 4 -16.48 -22.71 3.42
N PHE A 5 -15.34 -22.84 4.10
CA PHE A 5 -14.67 -21.68 4.72
C PHE A 5 -14.43 -20.54 3.72
N GLY A 6 -14.30 -20.84 2.43
CA GLY A 6 -14.22 -19.83 1.37
C GLY A 6 -15.52 -19.06 1.10
N ASP A 7 -16.68 -19.64 1.41
CA ASP A 7 -18.00 -19.00 1.21
C ASP A 7 -18.35 -18.02 2.35
N ALA A 8 -17.67 -18.14 3.50
CA ALA A 8 -17.91 -17.31 4.68
C ALA A 8 -17.16 -15.96 4.65
N GLU A 9 -16.22 -15.75 3.72
CA GLU A 9 -15.45 -14.51 3.67
C GLU A 9 -16.30 -13.27 3.30
N GLY A 10 -17.43 -13.47 2.64
CA GLY A 10 -18.33 -12.39 2.19
C GLY A 10 -19.44 -12.00 3.16
N MET A 11 -19.80 -12.86 4.13
CA MET A 11 -20.95 -12.64 5.01
C MET A 11 -20.48 -12.42 6.45
N GLY A 12 -20.17 -11.16 6.79
CA GLY A 12 -19.99 -10.75 8.18
C GLY A 12 -18.54 -10.49 8.64
N ARG A 13 -17.56 -10.42 7.74
CA ARG A 13 -16.19 -10.03 8.13
C ARG A 13 -16.15 -8.57 8.58
N LYS A 14 -15.95 -8.35 9.87
CA LYS A 14 -15.73 -7.01 10.43
C LYS A 14 -14.44 -6.44 9.84
N ARG A 15 -14.52 -5.29 9.18
CA ARG A 15 -13.33 -4.58 8.68
C ARG A 15 -12.43 -4.25 9.86
N THR A 16 -11.14 -4.51 9.71
CA THR A 16 -10.14 -4.12 10.71
C THR A 16 -10.00 -2.60 10.73
N ARG A 17 -9.55 -2.03 11.86
CA ARG A 17 -9.26 -0.59 11.96
C ARG A 17 -8.28 -0.12 10.88
N ARG A 18 -7.31 -0.98 10.53
CA ARG A 18 -6.31 -0.73 9.49
C ARG A 18 -6.95 -0.66 8.10
N GLU A 19 -7.84 -1.59 7.76
CA GLU A 19 -8.57 -1.56 6.48
C GLU A 19 -9.43 -0.31 6.35
N VAL A 20 -10.11 0.11 7.42
CA VAL A 20 -10.92 1.34 7.42
C VAL A 20 -10.03 2.56 7.22
N PHE A 21 -8.96 2.69 8.02
CA PHE A 21 -8.03 3.81 7.92
C PHE A 21 -7.40 3.93 6.53
N LEU A 22 -6.90 2.83 5.95
CA LEU A 22 -6.28 2.85 4.63
C LEU A 22 -7.29 3.18 3.52
N ALA A 23 -8.55 2.74 3.65
CA ALA A 23 -9.60 3.12 2.71
C ALA A 23 -9.95 4.62 2.80
N GLU A 24 -9.97 5.20 4.00
CA GLU A 24 -10.15 6.65 4.19
C GLU A 24 -8.96 7.42 3.60
N MET A 25 -7.73 6.98 3.88
CA MET A 25 -6.52 7.61 3.34
C MET A 25 -6.44 7.58 1.82
N GLU A 26 -6.95 6.52 1.18
CA GLU A 26 -7.04 6.47 -0.29
C GLU A 26 -7.90 7.62 -0.84
N GLN A 27 -8.92 8.07 -0.09
CA GLN A 27 -9.83 9.14 -0.49
C GLN A 27 -9.36 10.53 -0.10
N VAL A 28 -8.75 10.69 1.09
CA VAL A 28 -8.39 12.03 1.59
C VAL A 28 -7.04 12.53 1.11
N VAL A 29 -6.11 11.63 0.75
CA VAL A 29 -4.80 12.04 0.26
C VAL A 29 -4.92 12.46 -1.21
N PRO A 30 -4.41 13.64 -1.60
CA PRO A 30 -4.49 14.12 -2.98
C PRO A 30 -3.43 13.45 -3.86
N TRP A 31 -3.54 12.14 -4.09
CA TRP A 31 -2.51 11.31 -4.75
C TRP A 31 -2.06 11.89 -6.08
N GLN A 32 -2.99 12.29 -6.95
CA GLN A 32 -2.64 12.79 -8.28
C GLN A 32 -1.80 14.07 -8.24
N ALA A 33 -2.12 15.00 -7.32
CA ALA A 33 -1.35 16.22 -7.15
C ALA A 33 0.07 15.93 -6.63
N LEU A 34 0.19 15.03 -5.65
CA LEU A 34 1.49 14.62 -5.10
C LEU A 34 2.34 13.88 -6.14
N LEU A 35 1.73 12.98 -6.91
CA LEU A 35 2.42 12.27 -7.98
C LEU A 35 2.92 13.24 -9.05
N ALA A 36 2.10 14.19 -9.48
CA ALA A 36 2.50 15.21 -10.46
C ALA A 36 3.66 16.08 -9.95
N LEU A 37 3.68 16.41 -8.65
CA LEU A 37 4.76 17.18 -8.04
C LEU A 37 6.07 16.40 -7.98
N ILE A 38 6.02 15.09 -7.71
CA ILE A 38 7.23 14.26 -7.52
C ILE A 38 7.76 13.71 -8.85
N ALA A 39 6.89 13.46 -9.84
CA ALA A 39 7.24 12.81 -11.10
C ALA A 39 8.47 13.40 -11.82
N PRO A 40 8.69 14.72 -11.88
CA PRO A 40 9.88 15.29 -12.51
C PRO A 40 11.21 14.88 -11.85
N HIS A 41 11.18 14.55 -10.56
CA HIS A 41 12.35 14.23 -9.75
C HIS A 41 12.55 12.72 -9.56
N TYR A 42 11.55 11.91 -9.92
CA TYR A 42 11.59 10.48 -9.68
C TYR A 42 12.54 9.76 -10.66
N PRO A 43 13.35 8.79 -10.21
CA PRO A 43 14.27 8.08 -11.08
C PRO A 43 13.53 7.38 -12.22
N LYS A 44 14.01 7.58 -13.45
CA LYS A 44 13.47 6.90 -14.63
C LYS A 44 13.98 5.46 -14.69
N MET A 45 13.12 4.56 -15.18
CA MET A 45 13.49 3.19 -15.50
C MET A 45 14.64 3.15 -16.52
N GLY A 46 15.48 2.12 -16.45
CA GLY A 46 16.56 1.88 -17.44
C GLY A 46 17.98 2.23 -17.00
N ARG A 47 18.20 2.56 -15.72
CA ARG A 47 19.56 2.65 -15.14
C ARG A 47 20.08 1.26 -14.74
N PRO A 48 21.40 1.00 -14.80
CA PRO A 48 21.99 -0.24 -14.28
C PRO A 48 21.67 -0.40 -12.78
N GLY A 49 21.23 -1.60 -12.38
CA GLY A 49 20.89 -1.93 -10.99
C GLY A 49 19.40 -2.25 -10.78
N ARG A 50 19.00 -2.35 -9.51
CA ARG A 50 17.60 -2.61 -9.10
C ARG A 50 16.73 -1.48 -9.64
N GLN A 51 15.72 -1.84 -10.44
CA GLN A 51 14.78 -0.86 -10.94
C GLN A 51 13.97 -0.28 -9.77
N PRO A 52 13.72 1.05 -9.77
CA PRO A 52 12.82 1.63 -8.80
C PRO A 52 11.41 1.06 -9.01
N TYR A 53 10.66 0.92 -7.91
CA TYR A 53 9.22 0.64 -8.01
C TYR A 53 8.50 1.77 -8.74
N PRO A 54 7.28 1.54 -9.25
CA PRO A 54 6.45 2.62 -9.76
C PRO A 54 6.31 3.75 -8.73
N LEU A 55 6.32 5.00 -9.18
CA LEU A 55 6.23 6.18 -8.30
C LEU A 55 5.01 6.10 -7.36
N ALA A 56 3.86 5.67 -7.87
CA ALA A 56 2.64 5.53 -7.09
C ALA A 56 2.79 4.53 -5.93
N THR A 57 3.48 3.41 -6.19
CA THR A 57 3.80 2.39 -5.21
C THR A 57 4.76 2.91 -4.15
N MET A 58 5.88 3.52 -4.54
CA MET A 58 6.84 4.08 -3.57
C MET A 58 6.24 5.18 -2.71
N LEU A 59 5.43 6.05 -3.30
CA LEU A 59 4.76 7.09 -2.53
C LEU A 59 3.88 6.47 -1.44
N ARG A 60 3.08 5.46 -1.77
CA ARG A 60 2.23 4.74 -0.81
C ARG A 60 3.05 4.04 0.27
N ILE A 61 4.19 3.44 -0.09
CA ILE A 61 5.12 2.84 0.88
C ILE A 61 5.62 3.89 1.87
N HIS A 62 6.04 5.07 1.41
CA HIS A 62 6.47 6.15 2.31
C HIS A 62 5.34 6.66 3.22
N PHE A 63 4.12 6.77 2.71
CA PHE A 63 2.97 7.12 3.55
C PHE A 63 2.69 6.05 4.61
N LEU A 64 2.76 4.75 4.26
CA LEU A 64 2.63 3.65 5.22
C LEU A 64 3.73 3.72 6.29
N GLN A 65 4.97 3.98 5.90
CA GLN A 65 6.08 4.18 6.83
C GLN A 65 5.80 5.33 7.81
N GLN A 66 5.33 6.47 7.30
CA GLN A 66 5.02 7.63 8.14
C GLN A 66 3.83 7.40 9.08
N TRP A 67 2.74 6.80 8.61
CA TRP A 67 1.55 6.58 9.44
C TRP A 67 1.73 5.51 10.51
N TYR A 68 2.56 4.50 10.25
CA TYR A 68 2.80 3.39 11.17
C TYR A 68 4.16 3.47 11.87
N ALA A 69 4.92 4.55 11.67
CA ALA A 69 6.27 4.75 12.20
C ALA A 69 7.22 3.57 11.89
N LEU A 70 7.17 3.07 10.67
CA LEU A 70 7.98 1.93 10.22
C LEU A 70 9.29 2.40 9.59
N SER A 71 10.39 1.74 9.96
CA SER A 71 11.66 1.84 9.24
C SER A 71 11.61 1.11 7.89
N ASP A 72 12.64 1.27 7.06
CA ASP A 72 12.72 0.52 5.78
C ASP A 72 12.65 -1.00 5.99
N PRO A 73 13.45 -1.63 6.89
CA PRO A 73 13.32 -3.08 7.13
C PRO A 73 11.94 -3.48 7.67
N ALA A 74 11.39 -2.70 8.60
CA ALA A 74 10.07 -3.00 9.17
C ALA A 74 8.94 -2.88 8.14
N MET A 75 9.08 -1.98 7.16
CA MET A 75 8.13 -1.84 6.07
C MET A 75 8.22 -3.02 5.09
N GLU A 76 9.43 -3.52 4.80
CA GLU A 76 9.60 -4.72 3.97
C GLU A 76 8.91 -5.92 4.61
N GLU A 77 9.12 -6.16 5.90
CA GLU A 77 8.42 -7.20 6.67
C GLU A 77 6.89 -6.99 6.66
N ALA A 78 6.43 -5.76 6.90
CA ALA A 78 5.01 -5.43 6.90
C ALA A 78 4.35 -5.67 5.53
N LEU A 79 5.04 -5.43 4.41
CA LEU A 79 4.55 -5.74 3.08
C LEU A 79 4.46 -7.25 2.82
N VAL A 80 5.22 -8.08 3.53
CA VAL A 80 5.11 -9.55 3.48
C VAL A 80 3.95 -10.05 4.33
N ASP A 81 3.88 -9.59 5.58
CA ASP A 81 3.00 -10.17 6.59
C ASP A 81 1.59 -9.57 6.61
N THR A 82 1.41 -8.35 6.06
CA THR A 82 0.14 -7.63 6.11
C THR A 82 -0.44 -7.41 4.70
N PRO A 83 -1.31 -8.32 4.20
CA PRO A 83 -1.88 -8.23 2.86
C PRO A 83 -2.61 -6.92 2.55
N VAL A 84 -3.23 -6.28 3.55
CA VAL A 84 -3.92 -4.98 3.34
C VAL A 84 -2.93 -3.85 3.04
N MET A 85 -1.74 -3.83 3.68
CA MET A 85 -0.71 -2.83 3.40
C MET A 85 -0.08 -3.07 2.03
N ARG A 86 0.17 -4.34 1.68
CA ARG A 86 0.63 -4.72 0.34
C ARG A 86 -0.34 -4.25 -0.76
N ARG A 87 -1.63 -4.56 -0.61
CA ARG A 87 -2.67 -4.10 -1.55
C ARG A 87 -2.77 -2.59 -1.61
N PHE A 88 -2.70 -1.91 -0.46
CA PHE A 88 -2.70 -0.44 -0.43
C PHE A 88 -1.51 0.13 -1.19
N ALA A 89 -0.32 -0.47 -1.07
CA ALA A 89 0.88 -0.09 -1.80
C ALA A 89 0.87 -0.45 -3.30
N GLN A 90 -0.19 -1.09 -3.80
CA GLN A 90 -0.30 -1.58 -5.19
C GLN A 90 0.79 -2.62 -5.53
N LEU A 91 1.08 -3.51 -4.57
CA LEU A 91 1.99 -4.65 -4.69
C LEU A 91 1.26 -5.99 -4.58
#